data_AF-A0A3E0KA37-F1
#
_entry.id   AF-A0A3E0KA37-F1
#
_cell.length_a   1.000
_cell.length_b   1.000
_cell.length_c   1.000
_cell.angle_alpha   90.00
_cell.angle_beta   90.00
_cell.angle_gamma   90.00
#
_symmetry.space_group_name_H-M   'P 1'
#
loop_
_entity.id
_entity.type
_entity.pdbx_description
1 polymer ?
#
loop_
_entity_poly.entity_id
_entity_poly.type
_entity_poly.pdbx_seq_one_letter_code
_entity_poly.pdbx_strand_id
1 'polypeptide(L)'
;MKAPTWGPNENLTLTEAELNACRPVRGEGGRAIRAFCPFHGSDRQRSLRVDVESGRFQCFACGAWGYMAEARERRRAERLQGKKTAYNGRKEAGKGITPGRAPTRLKTPVKAPQPSRDDLDELQAAFQAALPNSLGAEYLRRRGIPLELAQRVGVGYAGPDAWPGRPWRWGRVTFPLTDPAGRIITFYGRAVGAPEKVPKQHRHDILPGDKAYFNGRALAEGAGPLYVTEGVFDALALMAAGVQRVVAIIGAKGWRWDWARDVDELVLALDADETGGKAWRELARQARLRGRQVHFLPAEAYGGHKDPAAAWEAGVLQVTVPAPSPAFTVIESETLGERIAILHDEEAAGPPDLVAFRPSELKLLEGVTPDELRQVYAAKKFWRGVIVKLVRESK
;
A
#
# COMPACT_ATOMS: atom_id res chain seq x y z
N MET A 1 6.27 24.67 9.13
CA MET A 1 5.45 23.45 9.19
C MET A 1 5.73 22.64 7.93
N LYS A 2 6.16 21.37 8.04
CA LYS A 2 6.27 20.50 6.85
C LYS A 2 4.87 20.31 6.28
N ALA A 3 4.74 20.30 4.95
CA ALA A 3 3.47 19.98 4.31
C ALA A 3 3.00 18.58 4.77
N PRO A 4 1.70 18.39 5.04
CA PRO A 4 1.18 17.09 5.41
C PRO A 4 1.43 16.07 4.30
N THR A 5 1.82 14.85 4.68
CA THR A 5 2.09 13.73 3.74
C THR A 5 0.82 13.05 3.24
N TRP A 6 -0.34 13.54 3.66
CA TRP A 6 -1.67 13.06 3.28
C TRP A 6 -2.44 14.14 2.49
N GLY A 7 -3.24 13.69 1.54
CA GLY A 7 -4.07 14.54 0.70
C GLY A 7 -5.16 15.27 1.49
N PRO A 8 -5.70 16.38 0.97
CA PRO A 8 -6.49 17.31 1.76
C PRO A 8 -7.95 16.86 2.00
N ASN A 9 -8.32 15.63 1.63
CA ASN A 9 -9.64 14.99 1.82
C ASN A 9 -9.50 13.52 2.27
N GLU A 10 -8.34 13.15 2.82
CA GLU A 10 -7.99 11.75 3.06
C GLU A 10 -8.60 11.24 4.37
N ASN A 11 -9.27 10.09 4.30
CA ASN A 11 -9.89 9.44 5.45
C ASN A 11 -8.86 8.54 6.15
N LEU A 12 -8.27 9.04 7.22
CA LEU A 12 -7.17 8.42 7.95
C LEU A 12 -7.65 7.46 9.05
N THR A 13 -6.70 6.78 9.67
CA THR A 13 -6.90 5.79 10.72
C THR A 13 -5.96 6.11 11.85
N LEU A 14 -6.48 5.93 13.06
CA LEU A 14 -5.74 6.11 14.30
C LEU A 14 -6.02 4.90 15.17
N THR A 15 -4.98 4.18 15.56
CA THR A 15 -5.10 3.09 16.52
C THR A 15 -5.26 3.64 17.93
N GLU A 16 -5.80 2.82 18.84
CA GLU A 16 -5.91 3.22 20.25
C GLU A 16 -4.51 3.48 20.86
N ALA A 17 -3.52 2.68 20.49
CA ALA A 17 -2.13 2.86 20.90
C ALA A 17 -1.55 4.22 20.43
N GLU A 18 -1.76 4.59 19.16
CA GLU A 18 -1.34 5.90 18.65
C GLU A 18 -2.06 7.06 19.35
N LEU A 19 -3.37 6.92 19.62
CA LEU A 19 -4.11 7.93 20.37
C LEU A 19 -3.57 8.07 21.80
N ASN A 20 -3.26 6.96 22.47
CA ASN A 20 -2.71 6.94 23.82
C ASN A 20 -1.32 7.59 23.88
N ALA A 21 -0.48 7.36 22.87
CA ALA A 21 0.81 8.04 22.73
C ALA A 21 0.66 9.57 22.56
N CYS A 22 -0.50 10.03 22.07
CA CYS A 22 -0.79 11.44 21.86
C CYS A 22 -1.29 12.20 23.11
N ARG A 23 -1.11 11.62 24.31
CA ARG A 23 -1.47 12.21 25.62
C ARG A 23 -2.94 12.69 25.66
N PRO A 24 -3.89 11.76 25.48
CA PRO A 24 -5.30 12.07 25.37
C PRO A 24 -5.87 12.57 26.70
N VAL A 25 -6.84 13.47 26.64
CA VAL A 25 -7.65 13.92 27.77
C VAL A 25 -9.13 13.85 27.39
N ARG A 26 -9.99 13.50 28.36
CA ARG A 26 -11.44 13.56 28.13
C ARG A 26 -11.87 15.03 28.04
N GLY A 27 -12.69 15.33 27.04
CA GLY A 27 -13.32 16.62 26.83
C GLY A 27 -14.83 16.48 26.62
N GLU A 28 -15.53 17.61 26.58
CA GLU A 28 -16.96 17.66 26.21
C GLU A 28 -17.84 16.71 27.05
N GLY A 29 -17.64 16.70 28.38
CA GLY A 29 -18.39 15.82 29.29
C GLY A 29 -18.17 14.33 29.03
N GLY A 30 -17.03 13.95 28.44
CA GLY A 30 -16.71 12.56 28.10
C GLY A 30 -17.16 12.12 26.70
N ARG A 31 -17.86 12.98 25.94
CA ARG A 31 -18.28 12.69 24.56
C ARG A 31 -17.13 12.74 23.57
N ALA A 32 -16.04 13.43 23.90
CA ALA A 32 -14.87 13.56 23.05
C ALA A 32 -13.56 13.31 23.81
N ILE A 33 -12.55 12.85 23.09
CA ILE A 33 -11.16 12.80 23.53
C ILE A 33 -10.39 13.89 22.78
N ARG A 34 -9.58 14.66 23.50
CA ARG A 34 -8.66 15.66 22.94
C ARG A 34 -7.22 15.17 23.06
N ALA A 35 -6.44 15.23 22.01
CA ALA A 35 -5.06 14.75 22.01
C ALA A 35 -4.15 15.64 21.14
N PHE A 36 -2.83 15.49 21.31
CA PHE A 36 -1.87 16.04 20.35
C PHE A 36 -2.02 15.34 19.00
N CYS A 37 -1.74 16.04 17.91
CA CYS A 37 -1.99 15.50 16.59
C CYS A 37 -0.76 14.73 16.08
N PRO A 38 -0.82 13.40 15.90
CA PRO A 38 0.31 12.60 15.43
C PRO A 38 0.66 12.89 13.97
N PHE A 39 -0.30 13.44 13.22
CA PHE A 39 -0.13 13.66 11.79
C PHE A 39 0.83 14.83 11.52
N HIS A 40 0.61 16.00 12.15
CA HIS A 40 1.49 17.16 11.96
C HIS A 40 2.51 17.37 13.09
N GLY A 41 2.47 16.53 14.14
CA GLY A 41 3.50 16.46 15.17
C GLY A 41 3.61 17.69 16.08
N SER A 42 2.51 18.43 16.32
CA SER A 42 2.52 19.53 17.29
C SER A 42 2.15 19.05 18.69
N ASP A 43 2.97 19.47 19.65
CA ASP A 43 2.85 19.28 21.11
C ASP A 43 2.38 20.54 21.85
N ARG A 44 2.08 21.63 21.12
CA ARG A 44 1.69 22.92 21.71
C ARG A 44 0.21 23.00 22.07
N GLN A 45 -0.64 22.34 21.28
CA GLN A 45 -2.09 22.32 21.48
C GLN A 45 -2.68 20.96 21.14
N ARG A 46 -3.62 20.49 21.98
CA ARG A 46 -4.41 19.28 21.73
C ARG A 46 -5.44 19.52 20.63
N SER A 47 -4.94 19.59 19.40
CA SER A 47 -5.68 19.95 18.20
C SER A 47 -6.49 18.79 17.61
N LEU A 48 -6.20 17.55 17.99
CA LEU A 48 -6.97 16.37 17.60
C LEU A 48 -8.17 16.20 18.53
N ARG A 49 -9.36 15.99 17.95
CA ARG A 49 -10.58 15.59 18.63
C ARG A 49 -11.02 14.24 18.10
N VAL A 50 -11.31 13.29 18.98
CA VAL A 50 -11.92 11.99 18.69
C VAL A 50 -13.29 11.95 19.34
N ASP A 51 -14.31 11.61 18.58
CA ASP A 51 -15.67 11.37 19.06
C ASP A 51 -15.76 9.95 19.60
N VAL A 52 -16.17 9.79 20.86
CA VAL A 52 -16.10 8.51 21.58
C VAL A 52 -17.09 7.48 21.01
N GLU A 53 -18.26 7.92 20.57
CA GLU A 53 -19.32 7.04 20.07
C GLU A 53 -19.02 6.56 18.64
N SER A 54 -18.77 7.51 17.74
CA SER A 54 -18.56 7.20 16.32
C SER A 54 -17.15 6.72 16.00
N GLY A 55 -16.20 6.93 16.93
CA GLY A 55 -14.77 6.76 16.73
C GLY A 55 -14.18 7.72 15.68
N ARG A 56 -14.92 8.74 15.24
CA ARG A 56 -14.44 9.68 14.23
C ARG A 56 -13.46 10.67 14.84
N PHE A 57 -12.35 10.96 14.17
CA PHE A 57 -11.44 12.02 14.59
C PHE A 57 -11.30 13.14 13.57
N GLN A 58 -10.92 14.32 14.06
CA GLN A 58 -10.53 15.48 13.27
C GLN A 58 -9.48 16.31 14.01
N CYS A 59 -8.45 16.76 13.31
CA CYS A 59 -7.50 17.74 13.77
C CYS A 59 -7.88 19.13 13.24
N PHE A 60 -8.14 20.07 14.15
CA PHE A 60 -8.53 21.43 13.79
C PHE A 60 -7.36 22.31 13.32
N ALA A 61 -6.11 21.86 13.50
CA ALA A 61 -4.92 22.59 13.07
C ALA A 61 -4.46 22.20 11.66
N CYS A 62 -4.35 20.89 11.35
CA CYS A 62 -3.86 20.42 10.05
C CYS A 62 -4.95 19.85 9.14
N GLY A 63 -6.20 19.76 9.61
CA GLY A 63 -7.32 19.23 8.83
C GLY A 63 -7.33 17.70 8.66
N ALA A 64 -6.38 16.97 9.24
CA ALA A 64 -6.39 15.50 9.26
C ALA A 64 -7.71 15.00 9.88
N TRP A 65 -8.37 14.03 9.23
CA TRP A 65 -9.63 13.47 9.73
C TRP A 65 -9.71 11.99 9.39
N GLY A 66 -10.51 11.23 10.15
CA GLY A 66 -10.58 9.79 9.96
C GLY A 66 -11.40 9.07 11.02
N TYR A 67 -11.11 7.78 11.21
CA TYR A 67 -11.74 6.93 12.22
C TYR A 67 -10.71 6.16 13.05
N MET A 68 -11.04 5.87 14.30
CA MET A 68 -10.32 4.90 15.12
C MET A 68 -10.32 3.52 14.43
N ALA A 69 -9.25 2.75 14.58
CA ALA A 69 -9.10 1.42 13.95
C ALA A 69 -10.31 0.52 14.23
N GLU A 70 -10.72 0.38 15.49
CA GLU A 70 -11.89 -0.42 15.89
C GLU A 70 -13.20 0.07 15.24
N ALA A 71 -13.39 1.39 15.17
CA ALA A 71 -14.58 1.97 14.54
C ALA A 71 -14.59 1.73 13.03
N ARG A 72 -13.41 1.63 12.40
CA ARG A 72 -13.27 1.28 10.99
C ARG A 72 -13.51 -0.21 10.74
N GLU A 73 -13.01 -1.09 11.60
CA GLU A 73 -13.25 -2.54 11.54
C GLU A 73 -14.72 -2.86 11.71
N ARG A 74 -15.40 -2.25 12.69
CA ARG A 74 -16.85 -2.37 12.87
C ARG A 74 -17.62 -2.00 11.59
N ARG A 75 -17.26 -0.87 10.97
CA ARG A 75 -17.86 -0.45 9.69
C ARG A 75 -17.52 -1.38 8.53
N ARG A 76 -16.33 -1.99 8.51
CA ARG A 76 -15.93 -2.98 7.50
C ARG A 76 -16.76 -4.25 7.64
N ALA A 77 -16.94 -4.75 8.86
CA ALA A 77 -17.79 -5.90 9.15
C ALA A 77 -19.25 -5.66 8.73
N GLU A 78 -19.79 -4.46 9.01
CA GLU A 78 -21.14 -4.07 8.57
C GLU A 78 -21.29 -4.07 7.04
N ARG A 79 -20.28 -3.60 6.30
CA ARG A 79 -20.28 -3.61 4.82
C ARG A 79 -20.25 -5.02 4.26
N LEU A 80 -19.42 -5.90 4.83
CA LEU A 80 -19.32 -7.31 4.45
C LEU A 80 -20.65 -8.06 4.67
N GLN A 81 -21.47 -7.62 5.62
CA GLN A 81 -22.82 -8.15 5.87
C GLN A 81 -23.90 -7.56 4.96
N GLY A 82 -23.53 -6.81 3.91
CA GLY A 82 -24.48 -6.22 2.96
C GLY A 82 -25.29 -5.04 3.51
N LYS A 83 -24.99 -4.55 4.73
CA LYS A 83 -25.60 -3.32 5.25
C LYS A 83 -24.96 -2.15 4.51
N LYS A 84 -25.65 -1.61 3.50
CA LYS A 84 -25.33 -0.31 2.91
C LYS A 84 -25.43 0.75 4.01
N THR A 85 -24.30 1.11 4.62
CA THR A 85 -24.21 2.41 5.28
C THR A 85 -24.21 3.44 4.17
N ALA A 86 -25.41 3.93 3.83
CA ALA A 86 -25.54 5.13 3.04
C ALA A 86 -24.60 6.16 3.65
N TYR A 87 -23.76 6.78 2.81
CA TYR A 87 -23.13 8.04 3.16
C TYR A 87 -24.27 9.05 3.34
N ASN A 88 -24.91 9.03 4.50
CA ASN A 88 -25.81 10.07 4.92
C ASN A 88 -24.92 11.22 5.37
N GLY A 89 -24.54 12.05 4.42
CA GLY A 89 -24.13 13.43 4.67
C GLY A 89 -25.31 14.20 5.27
N ARG A 90 -25.76 13.80 6.48
CA ARG A 90 -26.69 14.58 7.28
C ARG A 90 -25.99 15.90 7.58
N LYS A 91 -26.39 16.93 6.84
CA LYS A 91 -26.38 18.30 7.29
C LYS A 91 -27.20 18.33 8.58
N GLU A 92 -26.55 18.18 9.73
CA GLU A 92 -27.17 18.63 10.98
C GLU A 92 -27.11 20.15 10.96
N ALA A 93 -28.25 20.74 10.60
CA ALA A 93 -28.55 22.13 10.84
C ALA A 93 -28.70 22.34 12.35
N GLY A 94 -27.57 22.56 13.05
CA GLY A 94 -27.51 23.02 14.42
C GLY A 94 -27.17 24.51 14.45
N LYS A 95 -28.12 25.33 14.91
CA LYS A 95 -28.01 26.78 15.04
C LYS A 95 -26.86 27.20 15.98
N GLY A 96 -26.13 28.24 15.58
CA GLY A 96 -25.50 29.22 16.47
C GLY A 96 -24.15 28.84 17.10
N ILE A 97 -23.07 29.25 16.45
CA ILE A 97 -22.00 30.14 16.97
C ILE A 97 -21.09 30.42 15.77
N THR A 98 -21.01 31.69 15.35
CA THR A 98 -20.13 32.14 14.27
C THR A 98 -18.68 32.18 14.73
N PRO A 99 -17.78 31.53 13.98
CA PRO A 99 -16.53 32.21 13.63
C PRO A 99 -16.18 32.04 12.14
N GLY A 100 -15.82 33.16 11.49
CA GLY A 100 -14.95 33.23 10.31
C GLY A 100 -15.35 32.41 9.08
N ARG A 101 -15.81 33.10 8.03
CA ARG A 101 -16.06 32.60 6.67
C ARG A 101 -14.98 31.60 6.20
N ALA A 102 -15.22 30.31 6.36
CA ALA A 102 -14.45 29.27 5.70
C ALA A 102 -14.82 29.27 4.20
N PRO A 103 -13.85 29.23 3.27
CA PRO A 103 -14.18 29.22 1.85
C PRO A 103 -14.87 27.90 1.50
N THR A 104 -16.14 27.99 1.14
CA THR A 104 -16.90 26.95 0.42
C THR A 104 -16.30 26.79 -0.98
N ARG A 105 -15.21 26.03 -1.08
CA ARG A 105 -14.93 25.26 -2.30
C ARG A 105 -15.20 23.81 -2.00
N LEU A 106 -16.38 23.32 -2.39
CA LEU A 106 -16.51 21.93 -2.76
C LEU A 106 -15.40 21.66 -3.77
N LYS A 107 -14.39 20.87 -3.39
CA LYS A 107 -13.28 20.55 -4.30
C LYS A 107 -13.86 19.81 -5.50
N THR A 108 -13.52 20.31 -6.68
CA THR A 108 -13.75 19.67 -7.97
C THR A 108 -13.47 18.16 -7.86
N PRO A 109 -14.33 17.29 -8.44
CA PRO A 109 -14.02 15.86 -8.55
C PRO A 109 -12.60 15.70 -9.10
N VAL A 110 -11.83 14.76 -8.54
CA VAL A 110 -10.52 14.41 -9.12
C VAL A 110 -10.77 14.04 -10.57
N LYS A 111 -10.20 14.81 -11.51
CA LYS A 111 -10.44 14.61 -12.94
C LYS A 111 -10.09 13.15 -13.29
N ALA A 112 -11.03 12.47 -13.94
CA ALA A 112 -10.78 11.11 -14.41
C ALA A 112 -9.56 11.13 -15.36
N PRO A 113 -8.73 10.08 -15.36
CA PRO A 113 -7.61 9.98 -16.26
C PRO A 113 -8.14 10.04 -17.69
N GLN A 114 -7.42 10.75 -18.55
CA GLN A 114 -7.80 10.88 -19.95
C GLN A 114 -6.96 9.92 -20.80
N PRO A 115 -7.59 9.18 -21.72
CA PRO A 115 -6.90 8.53 -22.82
C PRO A 115 -5.93 9.49 -23.48
N SER A 116 -4.74 9.01 -23.81
CA SER A 116 -3.74 9.83 -24.47
C SER A 116 -3.97 10.05 -25.96
N ARG A 117 -4.85 9.24 -26.54
CA ARG A 117 -5.21 9.18 -27.95
C ARG A 117 -6.56 8.48 -28.09
N ASP A 118 -7.22 8.71 -29.21
CA ASP A 118 -8.59 8.23 -29.45
C ASP A 118 -8.63 6.82 -30.05
N ASP A 119 -7.52 6.33 -30.59
CA ASP A 119 -7.36 5.03 -31.26
C ASP A 119 -6.75 3.94 -30.35
N LEU A 120 -6.80 4.09 -29.02
CA LEU A 120 -6.22 3.10 -28.09
C LEU A 120 -6.83 1.71 -28.22
N ASP A 121 -8.15 1.61 -28.43
CA ASP A 121 -8.84 0.33 -28.58
C ASP A 121 -8.49 -0.35 -29.92
N GLU A 122 -8.31 0.44 -30.98
CA GLU A 122 -7.86 -0.05 -32.30
C GLU A 122 -6.43 -0.57 -32.23
N LEU A 123 -5.53 0.17 -31.56
CA LEU A 123 -4.18 -0.28 -31.27
C LEU A 123 -4.18 -1.54 -30.41
N GLN A 124 -5.03 -1.62 -29.40
CA GLN A 124 -5.15 -2.81 -28.55
C GLN A 124 -5.48 -4.05 -29.37
N ALA A 125 -6.48 -3.95 -30.24
CA ALA A 125 -6.92 -5.04 -31.11
C ALA A 125 -5.80 -5.44 -32.08
N ALA A 126 -5.16 -4.46 -32.73
CA ALA A 126 -4.05 -4.70 -33.65
C ALA A 126 -2.86 -5.38 -32.95
N PHE A 127 -2.47 -4.91 -31.77
CA PHE A 127 -1.36 -5.49 -31.02
C PHE A 127 -1.65 -6.90 -30.52
N GLN A 128 -2.87 -7.18 -30.05
CA GLN A 128 -3.25 -8.54 -29.63
C GLN A 128 -3.29 -9.51 -30.83
N ALA A 129 -3.82 -9.07 -31.97
CA ALA A 129 -3.84 -9.87 -33.19
C ALA A 129 -2.44 -10.17 -33.72
N ALA A 130 -1.49 -9.24 -33.55
CA ALA A 130 -0.11 -9.38 -33.99
C ALA A 130 0.78 -10.16 -32.99
N LEU A 131 0.30 -10.50 -31.79
CA LEU A 131 1.13 -11.18 -30.79
C LEU A 131 1.45 -12.65 -31.15
N PRO A 132 0.51 -13.49 -31.59
CA PRO A 132 0.81 -14.87 -31.97
C PRO A 132 1.90 -14.96 -33.04
N ASN A 133 2.80 -15.94 -32.92
CA ASN A 133 3.91 -16.19 -33.87
C ASN A 133 4.86 -14.99 -34.09
N SER A 134 4.89 -14.02 -33.16
CA SER A 134 5.77 -12.86 -33.23
C SER A 134 7.02 -13.00 -32.37
N LEU A 135 7.99 -12.10 -32.57
CA LEU A 135 9.12 -11.92 -31.65
C LEU A 135 8.67 -11.58 -30.21
N GLY A 136 7.47 -10.99 -30.06
CA GLY A 136 6.85 -10.75 -28.76
C GLY A 136 6.45 -12.05 -28.06
N ALA A 137 5.81 -12.98 -28.78
CA ALA A 137 5.46 -14.30 -28.23
C ALA A 137 6.72 -15.11 -27.88
N GLU A 138 7.76 -15.09 -28.72
CA GLU A 138 9.04 -15.73 -28.41
C GLU A 138 9.71 -15.12 -27.17
N TYR A 139 9.63 -13.79 -27.02
CA TYR A 139 10.13 -13.09 -25.86
C TYR A 139 9.42 -13.51 -24.57
N LEU A 140 8.09 -13.58 -24.59
CA LEU A 140 7.28 -14.04 -23.45
C LEU A 140 7.57 -15.50 -23.11
N ARG A 141 7.66 -16.37 -24.13
CA ARG A 141 7.98 -17.80 -23.95
C ARG A 141 9.33 -18.00 -23.27
N ARG A 142 10.38 -17.25 -23.66
CA ARG A 142 11.69 -17.31 -23.00
C ARG A 142 11.66 -16.85 -21.54
N ARG A 143 10.67 -16.03 -21.17
CA ARG A 143 10.42 -15.60 -19.80
C ARG A 143 9.49 -16.53 -19.02
N GLY A 144 9.14 -17.68 -19.60
CA GLY A 144 8.19 -18.62 -19.01
C GLY A 144 6.76 -18.09 -18.88
N ILE A 145 6.40 -16.97 -19.54
CA ILE A 145 5.04 -16.42 -19.44
C ILE A 145 4.13 -17.12 -20.46
N PRO A 146 3.03 -17.78 -20.01
CA PRO A 146 2.06 -18.39 -20.93
C PRO A 146 1.42 -17.35 -21.85
N LEU A 147 1.34 -17.67 -23.14
CA LEU A 147 0.81 -16.74 -24.15
C LEU A 147 -0.67 -16.42 -23.90
N GLU A 148 -1.44 -17.42 -23.48
CA GLU A 148 -2.87 -17.32 -23.18
C GLU A 148 -3.11 -16.40 -21.98
N LEU A 149 -2.24 -16.45 -20.96
CA LEU A 149 -2.27 -15.50 -19.85
C LEU A 149 -2.01 -14.09 -20.36
N ALA A 150 -0.95 -13.90 -21.15
CA ALA A 150 -0.57 -12.59 -21.68
C ALA A 150 -1.72 -11.96 -22.49
N GLN A 151 -2.32 -12.72 -23.42
CA GLN A 151 -3.45 -12.26 -24.22
C GLN A 151 -4.67 -11.93 -23.36
N ARG A 152 -5.00 -12.76 -22.36
CA ARG A 152 -6.15 -12.52 -21.46
C ARG A 152 -6.08 -11.18 -20.73
N VAL A 153 -4.89 -10.71 -20.40
CA VAL A 153 -4.67 -9.41 -19.73
C VAL A 153 -4.29 -8.29 -20.70
N GLY A 154 -4.49 -8.52 -22.00
CA GLY A 154 -4.36 -7.52 -23.05
C GLY A 154 -2.94 -7.27 -23.56
N VAL A 155 -1.97 -8.09 -23.18
CA VAL A 155 -0.61 -8.00 -23.73
C VAL A 155 -0.68 -8.24 -25.24
N GLY A 156 0.05 -7.43 -25.99
CA GLY A 156 0.14 -7.51 -27.44
C GLY A 156 1.57 -7.39 -27.95
N TYR A 157 1.70 -7.27 -29.27
CA TYR A 157 2.97 -6.98 -29.93
C TYR A 157 2.78 -5.89 -30.98
N ALA A 158 3.62 -4.86 -30.90
CA ALA A 158 3.80 -3.88 -31.94
C ALA A 158 5.04 -4.25 -32.76
N GLY A 159 4.88 -4.54 -34.05
CA GLY A 159 6.00 -4.72 -34.97
C GLY A 159 6.88 -3.47 -35.11
N PRO A 160 7.97 -3.55 -35.89
CA PRO A 160 9.00 -2.50 -36.00
C PRO A 160 8.49 -1.07 -36.23
N ASP A 161 7.37 -0.91 -36.93
CA ASP A 161 6.76 0.38 -37.26
C ASP A 161 5.33 0.55 -36.71
N ALA A 162 4.80 -0.46 -36.01
CA ALA A 162 3.45 -0.41 -35.47
C ALA A 162 3.36 0.35 -34.14
N TRP A 163 4.50 0.60 -33.48
CA TRP A 163 4.53 1.31 -32.20
C TRP A 163 4.54 2.83 -32.42
N PRO A 164 3.53 3.58 -31.91
CA PRO A 164 3.45 5.02 -32.15
C PRO A 164 4.46 5.89 -31.38
N GLY A 165 5.19 5.30 -30.44
CA GLY A 165 6.19 5.99 -29.63
C GLY A 165 7.58 5.93 -30.26
N ARG A 166 8.61 5.71 -29.44
CA ARG A 166 9.99 5.58 -29.92
C ARG A 166 10.14 4.33 -30.80
N PRO A 167 10.55 4.48 -32.08
CA PRO A 167 10.68 3.36 -33.00
C PRO A 167 11.73 2.37 -32.50
N TRP A 168 11.53 1.10 -32.87
CA TRP A 168 12.47 0.04 -32.55
C TRP A 168 12.39 -1.09 -33.56
N ARG A 169 13.52 -1.37 -34.25
CA ARG A 169 13.59 -2.27 -35.41
C ARG A 169 13.08 -3.70 -35.23
N TRP A 170 12.89 -4.16 -34.01
CA TRP A 170 12.38 -5.50 -33.69
C TRP A 170 11.00 -5.49 -33.04
N GLY A 171 10.39 -4.31 -32.89
CA GLY A 171 9.09 -4.17 -32.24
C GLY A 171 9.13 -4.25 -30.71
N ARG A 172 7.95 -4.18 -30.11
CA ARG A 172 7.76 -4.13 -28.66
C ARG A 172 6.65 -5.08 -28.23
N VAL A 173 6.83 -5.78 -27.11
CA VAL A 173 5.69 -6.33 -26.36
C VAL A 173 4.95 -5.14 -25.74
N THR A 174 3.65 -5.06 -25.96
CA THR A 174 2.81 -3.94 -25.52
C THR A 174 1.91 -4.37 -24.37
N PHE A 175 1.67 -3.43 -23.44
CA PHE A 175 0.95 -3.65 -22.21
C PHE A 175 -0.04 -2.49 -22.02
N PRO A 176 -1.36 -2.73 -22.08
CA PRO A 176 -2.33 -1.68 -21.81
C PRO A 176 -2.24 -1.26 -20.35
N LEU A 177 -2.16 0.05 -20.13
CA LEU A 177 -2.30 0.64 -18.81
C LEU A 177 -3.72 1.19 -18.71
N THR A 178 -4.50 0.62 -17.80
CA THR A 178 -5.92 0.91 -17.66
C THR A 178 -6.22 1.65 -16.36
N ASP A 179 -7.37 2.32 -16.35
CA ASP A 179 -8.00 2.77 -15.11
C ASP A 179 -8.72 1.58 -14.40
N PRO A 180 -9.33 1.80 -13.22
CA PRO A 180 -10.06 0.74 -12.50
C PRO A 180 -11.32 0.23 -13.22
N ALA A 181 -11.85 0.99 -14.18
CA ALA A 181 -12.98 0.57 -15.00
C ALA A 181 -12.53 -0.27 -16.22
N GLY A 182 -11.22 -0.51 -16.37
CA GLY A 182 -10.65 -1.25 -17.48
C GLY A 182 -10.48 -0.43 -18.77
N ARG A 183 -10.74 0.88 -18.73
CA ARG A 183 -10.53 1.75 -19.90
C ARG A 183 -9.03 1.96 -20.11
N ILE A 184 -8.57 1.79 -21.35
CA ILE A 184 -7.17 1.98 -21.70
C ILE A 184 -6.86 3.48 -21.65
N ILE A 185 -5.83 3.85 -20.91
CA ILE A 185 -5.37 5.24 -20.76
C ILE A 185 -4.12 5.48 -21.61
N THR A 186 -3.21 4.51 -21.63
CA THR A 186 -1.98 4.54 -22.41
C THR A 186 -1.39 3.14 -22.53
N PHE A 187 -0.26 2.98 -23.23
CA PHE A 187 0.48 1.73 -23.34
C PHE A 187 1.90 1.86 -22.81
N TYR A 188 2.36 0.80 -22.15
CA TYR A 188 3.77 0.52 -21.92
C TYR A 188 4.29 -0.45 -22.98
N GLY A 189 5.48 -0.20 -23.51
CA GLY A 189 6.13 -0.99 -24.56
C GLY A 189 7.52 -1.45 -24.14
N ARG A 190 7.72 -2.78 -24.08
CA ARG A 190 9.02 -3.41 -23.85
C ARG A 190 9.65 -3.79 -25.19
N ALA A 191 10.77 -3.16 -25.55
CA ALA A 191 11.52 -3.53 -26.76
C ALA A 191 12.00 -4.98 -26.71
N VAL A 192 11.78 -5.73 -27.79
CA VAL A 192 12.28 -7.09 -27.95
C VAL A 192 13.59 -7.11 -28.74
N GLY A 193 14.37 -8.17 -28.55
CA GLY A 193 15.70 -8.34 -29.10
C GLY A 193 16.54 -9.17 -28.14
N ALA A 194 17.74 -9.58 -28.55
CA ALA A 194 18.66 -10.19 -27.60
C ALA A 194 18.96 -9.19 -26.47
N PRO A 195 18.93 -9.56 -25.18
CA PRO A 195 19.13 -8.64 -24.05
C PRO A 195 20.40 -7.79 -24.14
N GLU A 196 21.47 -8.34 -24.71
CA GLU A 196 22.74 -7.65 -25.00
C GLU A 196 22.62 -6.58 -26.09
N LYS A 197 21.61 -6.70 -26.97
CA LYS A 197 21.42 -5.88 -28.17
C LYS A 197 20.37 -4.78 -28.01
N VAL A 198 19.65 -4.70 -26.87
CA VAL A 198 18.67 -3.64 -26.60
C VAL A 198 19.29 -2.61 -25.64
N PRO A 199 19.71 -1.44 -26.13
CA PRO A 199 20.25 -0.39 -25.28
C PRO A 199 19.25 0.05 -24.20
N LYS A 200 19.75 0.43 -23.02
CA LYS A 200 18.93 0.79 -21.86
C LYS A 200 17.87 1.85 -22.19
N GLN A 201 18.20 2.84 -23.02
CA GLN A 201 17.31 3.94 -23.41
C GLN A 201 16.15 3.52 -24.32
N HIS A 202 16.24 2.39 -25.02
CA HIS A 202 15.18 1.88 -25.90
C HIS A 202 14.35 0.77 -25.24
N ARG A 203 14.86 0.18 -24.16
CA ARG A 203 14.27 -0.99 -23.49
C ARG A 203 12.82 -0.77 -23.10
N HIS A 204 12.50 0.42 -22.60
CA HIS A 204 11.19 0.81 -22.14
C HIS A 204 10.71 2.05 -22.90
N ASP A 205 9.44 2.06 -23.23
CA ASP A 205 8.74 3.25 -23.71
C ASP A 205 7.31 3.26 -23.19
N ILE A 206 6.80 4.42 -22.80
CA ILE A 206 5.42 4.60 -22.36
C ILE A 206 4.86 5.69 -23.25
N LEU A 207 3.76 5.42 -23.93
CA LEU A 207 3.09 6.45 -24.71
C LEU A 207 2.67 7.59 -23.76
N PRO A 208 2.56 8.84 -24.25
CA PRO A 208 2.01 9.93 -23.44
C PRO A 208 0.68 9.53 -22.78
N GLY A 209 0.29 10.19 -21.70
CA GLY A 209 -0.99 9.93 -21.04
C GLY A 209 -0.96 10.13 -19.53
N ASP A 210 -2.15 10.15 -18.93
CA ASP A 210 -2.29 10.15 -17.48
C ASP A 210 -1.78 8.83 -16.89
N LYS A 211 -1.38 8.87 -15.61
CA LYS A 211 -0.91 7.66 -14.92
C LYS A 211 -2.02 6.61 -14.83
N ALA A 212 -1.68 5.39 -15.24
CA ALA A 212 -2.55 4.21 -15.22
C ALA A 212 -1.73 2.95 -14.92
N TYR A 213 -2.43 1.84 -14.62
CA TYR A 213 -1.79 0.61 -14.16
C TYR A 213 -1.98 -0.52 -15.15
N PHE A 214 -0.98 -1.39 -15.23
CA PHE A 214 -1.21 -2.66 -15.88
C PHE A 214 -2.20 -3.46 -15.03
N ASN A 215 -3.23 -4.00 -15.69
CA ASN A 215 -4.35 -4.69 -15.06
C ASN A 215 -5.12 -3.84 -14.02
N GLY A 216 -5.32 -2.54 -14.30
CA GLY A 216 -5.98 -1.61 -13.37
C GLY A 216 -7.35 -2.06 -12.88
N ARG A 217 -8.09 -2.86 -13.65
CA ARG A 217 -9.36 -3.49 -13.24
C ARG A 217 -9.29 -4.28 -11.94
N ALA A 218 -8.13 -4.87 -11.61
CA ALA A 218 -7.93 -5.62 -10.36
C ALA A 218 -8.07 -4.75 -9.10
N LEU A 219 -8.07 -3.42 -9.22
CA LEU A 219 -8.42 -2.52 -8.11
C LEU A 219 -9.90 -2.62 -7.72
N ALA A 220 -10.79 -2.83 -8.70
CA ALA A 220 -12.24 -2.87 -8.50
C ALA A 220 -12.80 -4.30 -8.50
N GLU A 221 -12.09 -5.25 -9.13
CA GLU A 221 -12.51 -6.64 -9.29
C GLU A 221 -11.73 -7.59 -8.37
N GLY A 222 -12.35 -8.74 -8.07
CA GLY A 222 -11.75 -9.83 -7.29
C GLY A 222 -11.93 -9.71 -5.78
N ALA A 223 -11.62 -10.80 -5.08
CA ALA A 223 -11.61 -10.88 -3.62
C ALA A 223 -10.18 -11.12 -3.11
N GLY A 224 -9.94 -10.82 -1.84
CA GLY A 224 -8.63 -11.02 -1.20
C GLY A 224 -7.62 -9.88 -1.47
N PRO A 225 -6.34 -10.09 -1.09
CA PRO A 225 -5.30 -9.08 -1.21
C PRO A 225 -5.08 -8.63 -2.65
N LEU A 226 -4.83 -7.33 -2.83
CA LEU A 226 -4.31 -6.79 -4.08
C LEU A 226 -2.77 -6.83 -4.05
N TYR A 227 -2.18 -7.58 -4.97
CA TYR A 227 -0.74 -7.60 -5.16
C TYR A 227 -0.30 -6.41 -6.02
N VAL A 228 0.75 -5.72 -5.59
CA VAL A 228 1.26 -4.51 -6.24
C VAL A 228 2.74 -4.73 -6.58
N THR A 229 3.07 -4.56 -7.86
CA THR A 229 4.45 -4.67 -8.38
C THR A 229 4.92 -3.37 -9.03
N GLU A 230 6.24 -3.24 -9.22
CA GLU A 230 6.83 -2.19 -10.03
C GLU A 230 6.74 -2.47 -11.52
N GLY A 231 7.07 -3.69 -11.92
CA GLY A 231 7.15 -4.12 -13.30
C GLY A 231 5.94 -4.93 -13.75
N VAL A 232 5.60 -4.77 -15.03
CA VAL A 232 4.58 -5.59 -15.71
C VAL A 232 4.96 -7.07 -15.76
N PHE A 233 6.26 -7.39 -15.81
CA PHE A 233 6.72 -8.77 -15.84
C PHE A 233 6.59 -9.45 -14.48
N ASP A 234 6.80 -8.72 -13.39
CA ASP A 234 6.56 -9.24 -12.04
C ASP A 234 5.07 -9.50 -11.85
N ALA A 235 4.21 -8.60 -12.36
CA ALA A 235 2.77 -8.82 -12.32
C ALA A 235 2.36 -10.07 -13.11
N LEU A 236 2.90 -10.25 -14.33
CA LEU A 236 2.66 -11.45 -15.13
C LEU A 236 3.19 -12.72 -14.46
N ALA A 237 4.36 -12.66 -13.83
CA ALA A 237 4.93 -13.79 -13.10
C ALA A 237 4.05 -14.22 -11.93
N LEU A 238 3.56 -13.27 -11.12
CA LEU A 238 2.60 -13.55 -10.05
C LEU A 238 1.30 -14.13 -10.60
N MET A 239 0.77 -13.59 -11.71
CA MET A 239 -0.42 -14.14 -12.36
C MET A 239 -0.21 -15.56 -12.89
N ALA A 240 0.97 -15.84 -13.45
CA ALA A 240 1.34 -17.17 -13.92
C ALA A 240 1.49 -18.17 -12.75
N ALA A 241 1.93 -17.69 -11.59
CA ALA A 241 1.93 -18.42 -10.33
C ALA A 241 0.54 -18.57 -9.68
N GLY A 242 -0.52 -18.11 -10.34
CA GLY A 242 -1.92 -18.28 -9.90
C GLY A 242 -2.51 -17.12 -9.10
N VAL A 243 -1.77 -16.02 -8.92
CA VAL A 243 -2.29 -14.83 -8.23
C VAL A 243 -3.22 -14.04 -9.16
N GLN A 244 -4.50 -14.01 -8.83
CA GLN A 244 -5.51 -13.43 -9.74
C GLN A 244 -5.59 -11.90 -9.67
N ARG A 245 -5.32 -11.31 -8.49
CA ARG A 245 -5.52 -9.89 -8.21
C ARG A 245 -4.19 -9.15 -8.11
N VAL A 246 -3.63 -8.75 -9.25
CA VAL A 246 -2.30 -8.12 -9.36
C VAL A 246 -2.36 -6.86 -10.21
N VAL A 247 -1.68 -5.80 -9.79
CA VAL A 247 -1.44 -4.57 -10.59
C VAL A 247 0.04 -4.25 -10.66
N ALA A 248 0.48 -3.68 -11.79
CA ALA A 248 1.79 -3.03 -11.88
C ALA A 248 1.62 -1.51 -12.03
N ILE A 249 2.26 -0.75 -11.15
CA ILE A 249 2.11 0.72 -11.11
C ILE A 249 3.16 1.49 -11.92
N ILE A 250 4.07 0.77 -12.59
CA ILE A 250 5.15 1.33 -13.41
C ILE A 250 5.91 2.43 -12.65
N GLY A 251 6.50 2.03 -11.53
CA GLY A 251 7.26 2.87 -10.58
C GLY A 251 6.47 3.34 -9.35
N ALA A 252 7.12 3.30 -8.18
CA ALA A 252 6.49 3.52 -6.85
C ALA A 252 5.75 4.86 -6.66
N LYS A 253 6.13 5.93 -7.37
CA LYS A 253 5.45 7.24 -7.34
C LYS A 253 4.13 7.26 -8.12
N GLY A 254 3.69 6.10 -8.64
CA GLY A 254 2.48 5.92 -9.45
C GLY A 254 1.20 5.70 -8.64
N TRP A 255 1.28 5.40 -7.34
CA TRP A 255 0.13 4.98 -6.55
C TRP A 255 -0.99 6.05 -6.39
N ARG A 256 -2.25 5.62 -6.54
CA ARG A 256 -3.46 6.43 -6.55
C ARG A 256 -4.48 5.91 -5.53
N TRP A 257 -4.51 6.59 -4.39
CA TRP A 257 -5.45 6.28 -3.32
C TRP A 257 -6.90 6.51 -3.66
N ASP A 258 -7.18 7.38 -4.62
CA ASP A 258 -8.52 7.60 -5.14
C ASP A 258 -9.06 6.39 -5.92
N TRP A 259 -8.18 5.53 -6.44
CA TRP A 259 -8.55 4.29 -7.13
C TRP A 259 -8.62 3.10 -6.17
N ALA A 260 -7.73 3.03 -5.17
CA ALA A 260 -7.66 1.95 -4.19
C ALA A 260 -8.63 2.13 -3.00
N ARG A 261 -9.83 2.70 -3.23
CA ARG A 261 -10.81 2.99 -2.16
C ARG A 261 -11.44 1.74 -1.57
N ASP A 262 -11.58 0.69 -2.37
CA ASP A 262 -12.21 -0.57 -1.98
C ASP A 262 -11.20 -1.70 -1.81
N VAL A 263 -9.91 -1.36 -1.84
CA VAL A 263 -8.81 -2.28 -1.52
C VAL A 263 -8.56 -2.24 -0.03
N ASP A 264 -8.86 -3.32 0.67
CA ASP A 264 -8.64 -3.42 2.12
C ASP A 264 -7.27 -3.98 2.50
N GLU A 265 -6.66 -4.76 1.61
CA GLU A 265 -5.42 -5.48 1.87
C GLU A 265 -4.50 -5.40 0.64
N LEU A 266 -3.23 -5.09 0.90
CA LEU A 266 -2.18 -4.92 -0.10
C LEU A 266 -1.03 -5.88 0.17
N VAL A 267 -0.54 -6.54 -0.87
CA VAL A 267 0.73 -7.30 -0.83
C VAL A 267 1.71 -6.63 -1.78
N LEU A 268 2.80 -6.09 -1.24
CA LEU A 268 3.83 -5.39 -2.00
C LEU A 268 4.89 -6.41 -2.43
N ALA A 269 4.95 -6.70 -3.73
CA ALA A 269 5.89 -7.65 -4.33
C ALA A 269 6.97 -6.88 -5.09
N LEU A 270 8.10 -6.68 -4.43
CA LEU A 270 9.17 -5.75 -4.80
C LEU A 270 10.47 -6.48 -5.10
N ASP A 271 11.39 -5.83 -5.82
CA ASP A 271 12.73 -6.33 -6.07
C ASP A 271 13.49 -6.56 -4.74
N ALA A 272 14.11 -7.72 -4.60
CA ALA A 272 14.91 -8.15 -3.43
C ALA A 272 16.16 -7.28 -3.22
N ASP A 273 16.70 -6.73 -4.32
CA ASP A 273 17.99 -6.05 -4.36
C ASP A 273 17.88 -4.58 -3.95
N GLU A 274 16.67 -4.01 -3.92
CA GLU A 274 16.54 -2.55 -3.96
C GLU A 274 16.30 -1.89 -2.60
N THR A 275 17.16 -0.90 -2.37
CA THR A 275 16.95 0.45 -1.84
C THR A 275 15.56 1.12 -2.04
N GLY A 276 14.55 0.43 -2.56
CA GLY A 276 13.14 0.83 -2.67
C GLY A 276 12.42 1.05 -1.33
N GLY A 277 13.11 0.75 -0.22
CA GLY A 277 12.57 0.86 1.13
C GLY A 277 11.90 2.19 1.46
N LYS A 278 12.34 3.35 0.94
CA LYS A 278 11.69 4.62 1.34
C LYS A 278 10.33 4.85 0.69
N ALA A 279 10.21 4.65 -0.62
CA ALA A 279 8.96 4.90 -1.33
C ALA A 279 7.90 3.85 -0.98
N TRP A 280 8.31 2.58 -0.87
CA TRP A 280 7.41 1.48 -0.52
C TRP A 280 7.05 1.43 0.96
N ARG A 281 7.98 1.74 1.88
CA ARG A 281 7.61 1.93 3.29
C ARG A 281 6.70 3.14 3.45
N GLU A 282 6.90 4.21 2.68
CA GLU A 282 5.97 5.35 2.69
C GLU A 282 4.60 4.96 2.16
N LEU A 283 4.51 4.16 1.09
CA LEU A 283 3.25 3.63 0.59
C LEU A 283 2.57 2.72 1.65
N ALA A 284 3.33 1.82 2.26
CA ALA A 284 2.84 0.94 3.33
C ALA A 284 2.36 1.75 4.54
N ARG A 285 3.09 2.79 4.93
CA ARG A 285 2.69 3.73 5.98
C ARG A 285 1.39 4.45 5.61
N GLN A 286 1.28 4.98 4.39
CA GLN A 286 0.06 5.62 3.90
C GLN A 286 -1.13 4.66 3.88
N ALA A 287 -0.90 3.41 3.52
CA ALA A 287 -1.90 2.35 3.50
C ALA A 287 -2.40 2.02 4.91
N ARG A 288 -1.48 1.81 5.86
CA ARG A 288 -1.79 1.59 7.29
C ARG A 288 -2.54 2.77 7.89
N LEU A 289 -2.11 3.99 7.58
CA LEU A 289 -2.83 5.22 7.93
C LEU A 289 -4.22 5.31 7.29
N ARG A 290 -4.56 4.53 6.26
CA ARG A 290 -5.91 4.42 5.70
C ARG A 290 -6.67 3.20 6.21
N GLY A 291 -6.11 2.49 7.18
CA GLY A 291 -6.70 1.31 7.80
C GLY A 291 -6.68 0.10 6.86
N ARG A 292 -5.68 0.04 5.97
CA ARG A 292 -5.45 -1.11 5.10
C ARG A 292 -4.45 -2.05 5.75
N GLN A 293 -4.66 -3.35 5.55
CA GLN A 293 -3.66 -4.36 5.85
C GLN A 293 -2.59 -4.32 4.75
N VAL A 294 -1.32 -4.42 5.15
CA VAL A 294 -0.19 -4.31 4.22
C VAL A 294 0.84 -5.36 4.57
N HIS A 295 1.19 -6.16 3.57
CA HIS A 295 2.18 -7.21 3.63
C HIS A 295 3.26 -6.94 2.58
N PHE A 296 4.46 -7.44 2.83
CA PHE A 296 5.49 -7.56 1.81
C PHE A 296 5.58 -9.02 1.40
N LEU A 297 5.75 -9.28 0.11
CA LEU A 297 6.02 -10.64 -0.36
C LEU A 297 7.40 -11.06 0.19
N PRO A 298 7.48 -12.17 0.96
CA PRO A 298 8.72 -12.59 1.62
C PRO A 298 9.84 -12.91 0.63
N ALA A 299 11.11 -12.71 1.03
CA ALA A 299 12.26 -13.00 0.18
C ALA A 299 12.36 -14.50 -0.17
N GLU A 300 11.86 -15.35 0.71
CA GLU A 300 11.73 -16.79 0.53
C GLU A 300 10.86 -17.13 -0.69
N ALA A 301 9.84 -16.31 -0.99
CA ALA A 301 9.01 -16.47 -2.17
C ALA A 301 9.81 -16.38 -3.48
N TYR A 302 10.96 -15.69 -3.46
CA TYR A 302 11.79 -15.47 -4.64
C TYR A 302 12.88 -16.51 -4.82
N GLY A 303 13.09 -17.41 -3.86
CA GLY A 303 14.14 -18.43 -3.94
C GLY A 303 15.55 -17.85 -4.14
N GLY A 304 15.83 -16.67 -3.58
CA GLY A 304 17.12 -15.98 -3.74
C GLY A 304 17.27 -15.16 -5.03
N HIS A 305 16.21 -15.02 -5.83
CA HIS A 305 16.21 -14.17 -7.01
C HIS A 305 15.80 -12.72 -6.70
N LYS A 306 16.26 -11.83 -7.57
CA LYS A 306 16.12 -10.39 -7.42
C LYS A 306 14.70 -9.84 -7.53
N ASP A 307 13.79 -10.53 -8.21
CA ASP A 307 12.43 -10.05 -8.45
C ASP A 307 11.50 -11.24 -8.77
N PRO A 308 10.16 -11.07 -8.69
CA PRO A 308 9.21 -12.14 -9.01
C PRO A 308 9.39 -12.69 -10.43
N ALA A 309 9.71 -11.84 -11.41
CA ALA A 309 9.93 -12.29 -12.78
C ALA A 309 11.15 -13.25 -12.90
N ALA A 310 12.27 -12.93 -12.25
CA ALA A 310 13.47 -13.76 -12.24
C ALA A 310 13.25 -15.08 -11.48
N ALA A 311 12.53 -15.03 -10.35
CA ALA A 311 12.15 -16.23 -9.61
C ALA A 311 11.25 -17.16 -10.43
N TRP A 312 10.32 -16.58 -11.20
CA TRP A 312 9.43 -17.33 -12.09
C TRP A 312 10.19 -17.94 -13.26
N GLU A 313 11.08 -17.18 -13.91
CA GLU A 313 11.93 -17.67 -14.99
C GLU A 313 12.81 -18.85 -14.55
N ALA A 314 13.21 -18.89 -13.26
CA ALA A 314 13.97 -19.98 -12.67
C ALA A 314 13.10 -21.15 -12.15
N GLY A 315 11.76 -21.03 -12.17
CA GLY A 315 10.84 -22.07 -11.68
C GLY A 315 10.77 -22.20 -10.15
N VAL A 316 11.24 -21.18 -9.41
CA VAL A 316 11.32 -21.20 -7.94
C VAL A 316 10.38 -20.21 -7.25
N LEU A 317 9.64 -19.39 -8.02
CA LEU A 317 8.67 -18.45 -7.46
C LEU A 317 7.57 -19.20 -6.71
N GLN A 318 7.51 -19.02 -5.40
CA GLN A 318 6.47 -19.59 -4.54
C GLN A 318 5.64 -18.48 -3.92
N VAL A 319 4.44 -18.28 -4.45
CA VAL A 319 3.50 -17.32 -3.90
C VAL A 319 2.49 -18.04 -3.02
N THR A 320 2.77 -18.10 -1.71
CA THR A 320 1.70 -18.34 -0.74
C THR A 320 0.91 -17.07 -0.56
N VAL A 321 -0.41 -17.13 -0.79
CA VAL A 321 -1.32 -16.09 -0.30
C VAL A 321 -1.10 -16.02 1.21
N PRO A 322 -0.62 -14.90 1.76
CA PRO A 322 -0.43 -14.85 3.20
C PRO A 322 -1.81 -15.07 3.83
N ALA A 323 -1.92 -16.11 4.66
CA ALA A 323 -2.90 -16.05 5.73
C ALA A 323 -2.64 -14.73 6.47
N PRO A 324 -3.67 -13.99 6.93
CA PRO A 324 -3.46 -12.74 7.63
C PRO A 324 -2.46 -12.97 8.76
N SER A 325 -1.21 -12.56 8.54
CA SER A 325 -0.18 -12.77 9.54
C SER A 325 -0.49 -11.75 10.62
N PRO A 326 -0.74 -12.17 11.86
CA PRO A 326 -1.06 -11.23 12.92
C PRO A 326 0.09 -10.24 13.02
N ALA A 327 -0.22 -8.96 13.26
CA ALA A 327 0.79 -7.89 13.32
C ALA A 327 1.83 -8.10 14.45
N PHE A 328 1.58 -9.08 15.31
CA PHE A 328 2.41 -9.50 16.42
C PHE A 328 2.21 -10.98 16.73
N THR A 329 3.20 -11.61 17.35
CA THR A 329 3.08 -12.89 18.04
C THR A 329 2.93 -12.64 19.53
N VAL A 330 2.00 -13.31 20.20
CA VAL A 330 1.97 -13.32 21.68
C VAL A 330 2.79 -14.50 22.17
N ILE A 331 3.73 -14.25 23.08
CA ILE A 331 4.52 -15.28 23.73
C ILE A 331 4.31 -15.24 25.24
N GLU A 332 4.44 -16.40 25.88
CA GLU A 332 4.59 -16.49 27.33
C GLU A 332 6.07 -16.37 27.66
N SER A 333 6.45 -15.30 28.36
CA SER A 333 7.84 -15.09 28.74
C SER A 333 8.11 -15.82 30.06
N GLU A 334 8.95 -16.85 30.02
CA GLU A 334 9.40 -17.55 31.24
C GLU A 334 10.12 -16.61 32.22
N THR A 335 10.96 -15.72 31.69
CA THR A 335 11.73 -14.75 32.50
C THR A 335 10.85 -13.73 33.24
N LEU A 336 9.77 -13.29 32.59
CA LEU A 336 8.86 -12.26 33.10
C LEU A 336 7.63 -12.85 33.80
N GLY A 337 7.31 -14.12 33.55
CA GLY A 337 6.08 -14.77 34.02
C GLY A 337 4.80 -14.17 33.45
N GLU A 338 4.88 -13.43 32.34
CA GLU A 338 3.76 -12.71 31.74
C GLU A 338 3.68 -12.94 30.22
N ARG A 339 2.47 -12.76 29.66
CA ARG A 339 2.25 -12.71 28.22
C ARG A 339 2.72 -11.37 27.67
N ILE A 340 3.53 -11.41 26.61
CA ILE A 340 4.02 -10.22 25.91
C ILE A 340 3.80 -10.35 24.41
N ALA A 341 3.70 -9.22 23.72
CA ALA A 341 3.55 -9.19 22.26
C ALA A 341 4.89 -8.87 21.60
N ILE A 342 5.26 -9.64 20.58
CA ILE A 342 6.42 -9.41 19.72
C ILE A 342 5.90 -8.92 18.38
N LEU A 343 6.12 -7.65 18.08
CA LEU A 343 5.67 -7.02 16.84
C LEU A 343 6.55 -7.49 15.68
N HIS A 344 5.93 -7.77 14.53
CA HIS A 344 6.65 -8.22 13.34
C HIS A 344 7.21 -7.05 12.51
N ASP A 345 6.75 -5.83 12.75
CA ASP A 345 7.07 -4.61 12.01
C ASP A 345 7.22 -3.43 13.00
N GLU A 346 8.08 -2.45 12.72
CA GLU A 346 8.37 -1.31 13.62
C GLU A 346 7.14 -0.44 13.86
N GLU A 347 6.26 -0.36 12.86
CA GLU A 347 5.05 0.43 12.87
C GLU A 347 3.80 -0.39 13.21
N ALA A 348 3.94 -1.69 13.50
CA ALA A 348 2.82 -2.52 13.94
C ALA A 348 2.26 -2.03 15.29
N ALA A 349 0.93 -2.00 15.37
CA ALA A 349 0.24 -1.77 16.64
C ALA A 349 0.18 -3.08 17.42
N GLY A 350 0.68 -3.05 18.66
CA GLY A 350 0.54 -4.16 19.59
C GLY A 350 -0.86 -4.20 20.21
N PRO A 351 -1.25 -5.33 20.81
CA PRO A 351 -2.52 -5.45 21.51
C PRO A 351 -2.52 -4.54 22.76
N PRO A 352 -3.65 -3.89 23.08
CA PRO A 352 -3.71 -2.85 24.11
C PRO A 352 -3.52 -3.38 25.54
N ASP A 353 -3.73 -4.67 25.75
CA ASP A 353 -3.65 -5.36 27.03
C ASP A 353 -2.25 -5.93 27.33
N LEU A 354 -1.37 -6.05 26.33
CA LEU A 354 -0.02 -6.59 26.50
C LEU A 354 1.06 -5.52 26.29
N VAL A 355 2.20 -5.73 26.92
CA VAL A 355 3.42 -4.97 26.62
C VAL A 355 3.99 -5.51 25.31
N ALA A 356 4.14 -4.63 24.31
CA ALA A 356 4.59 -4.99 22.97
C ALA A 356 6.02 -4.52 22.69
N PHE A 357 6.88 -5.41 22.20
CA PHE A 357 8.26 -5.14 21.80
C PHE A 357 8.41 -5.13 20.28
N ARG A 358 9.06 -4.10 19.74
CA ARG A 358 9.41 -3.98 18.32
C ARG A 358 10.69 -4.73 17.98
N PRO A 359 10.94 -5.05 16.69
CA PRO A 359 12.20 -5.66 16.26
C PRO A 359 13.44 -4.86 16.70
N SER A 360 13.42 -3.53 16.61
CA SER A 360 14.51 -2.65 17.08
C SER A 360 14.73 -2.73 18.59
N GLU A 361 13.66 -2.88 19.38
CA GLU A 361 13.73 -3.03 20.83
C GLU A 361 14.30 -4.40 21.21
N LEU A 362 13.94 -5.46 20.48
CA LEU A 362 14.50 -6.80 20.71
C LEU A 362 16.01 -6.84 20.48
N LYS A 363 16.52 -6.14 19.46
CA LYS A 363 17.97 -6.00 19.23
C LYS A 363 18.69 -5.31 20.40
N LEU A 364 18.05 -4.33 21.03
CA LEU A 364 18.61 -3.68 22.22
C LEU A 364 18.64 -4.61 23.44
N LEU A 365 17.76 -5.60 23.47
CA LEU A 365 17.67 -6.60 24.54
C LEU A 365 18.59 -7.81 24.31
N GLU A 366 19.30 -7.89 23.20
CA GLU A 366 20.29 -8.95 23.00
C GLU A 366 21.41 -8.86 24.05
N GLY A 367 21.63 -9.96 24.77
CA GLY A 367 22.67 -10.03 25.81
C GLY A 367 22.35 -9.32 27.13
N VAL A 368 21.09 -8.94 27.37
CA VAL A 368 20.65 -8.51 28.71
C VAL A 368 20.41 -9.70 29.62
N THR A 369 20.73 -9.53 30.90
CA THR A 369 20.46 -10.54 31.94
C THR A 369 18.97 -10.61 32.27
N PRO A 370 18.48 -11.71 32.89
CA PRO A 370 17.09 -11.82 33.34
C PRO A 370 16.61 -10.66 34.24
N ASP A 371 17.47 -10.19 35.15
CA ASP A 371 17.12 -9.09 36.05
C ASP A 371 17.12 -7.73 35.33
N GLU A 372 18.04 -7.49 34.39
CA GLU A 372 18.00 -6.32 33.51
C GLU A 372 16.71 -6.33 32.65
N LEU A 373 16.33 -7.48 32.11
CA LEU A 373 15.09 -7.61 31.33
C LEU A 373 13.86 -7.26 32.17
N ARG A 374 13.79 -7.72 33.43
CA ARG A 374 12.70 -7.38 34.36
C ARG A 374 12.62 -5.88 34.64
N GLN A 375 13.77 -5.21 34.81
CA GLN A 375 13.82 -3.77 35.03
C GLN A 375 13.35 -2.99 33.79
N VAL A 376 13.85 -3.36 32.61
CA VAL A 376 13.44 -2.76 31.34
C VAL A 376 11.95 -2.99 31.07
N TYR A 377 11.46 -4.21 31.34
CA TYR A 377 10.05 -4.55 31.24
C TYR A 377 9.17 -3.70 32.16
N ALA A 378 9.54 -3.57 33.43
CA ALA A 378 8.81 -2.76 34.40
C ALA A 378 8.71 -1.29 33.95
N ALA A 379 9.81 -0.71 33.47
CA ALA A 379 9.83 0.64 32.92
C ALA A 379 8.92 0.76 31.69
N LYS A 380 9.03 -0.17 30.74
CA LYS A 380 8.20 -0.15 29.52
C LYS A 380 6.72 -0.35 29.83
N LYS A 381 6.37 -1.22 30.76
CA LYS A 381 5.00 -1.45 31.24
C LYS A 381 4.40 -0.18 31.86
N PHE A 382 5.20 0.54 32.65
CA PHE A 382 4.80 1.80 33.28
C PHE A 382 4.63 2.95 32.28
N TRP A 383 5.63 3.18 31.42
CA TRP A 383 5.64 4.31 30.49
C TRP A 383 4.85 4.08 29.20
N ARG A 384 4.55 2.81 28.87
CA ARG A 384 3.97 2.37 27.59
C ARG A 384 4.66 2.99 26.36
N GLY A 385 5.98 3.15 26.45
CA GLY A 385 6.82 3.80 25.45
C GLY A 385 7.61 2.84 24.56
N VAL A 386 8.49 3.42 23.73
CA VAL A 386 9.47 2.71 22.89
C VAL A 386 10.85 2.82 23.51
N ILE A 387 11.57 1.70 23.62
CA ILE A 387 12.95 1.65 24.08
C ILE A 387 13.84 2.14 22.93
N VAL A 388 14.52 3.26 23.14
CA VAL A 388 15.44 3.83 22.14
C VAL A 388 16.92 3.55 22.45
N LYS A 389 17.24 3.25 23.71
CA LYS A 389 18.59 2.95 24.19
C LYS A 389 18.52 2.29 25.58
N LEU A 390 19.46 1.39 25.88
CA LEU A 390 19.74 0.94 27.23
C LEU A 390 20.99 1.65 27.76
N VAL A 391 20.95 2.08 29.02
CA VAL A 391 22.08 2.70 29.71
C VAL A 391 22.40 1.84 30.92
N ARG A 392 23.61 1.29 30.98
CA ARG A 392 24.14 0.62 32.16
C ARG A 392 24.87 1.67 32.99
N GLU A 393 24.40 1.93 34.20
CA GLU A 393 25.18 2.72 35.15
C GLU A 393 26.35 1.84 35.61
N SER A 394 27.57 2.27 35.30
CA SER A 394 28.77 1.72 35.91
C SER A 394 28.68 2.00 37.41
N LYS A 395 28.67 0.95 38.22
CA LYS A 395 28.87 1.07 39.67
C LYS A 395 30.26 1.61 39.99
#